data_AF-A0A668RGZ4-F1
#
_entry.id   AF-A0A668RGZ4-F1
#
_cell.length_a   1.000
_cell.length_b   1.000
_cell.length_c   1.000
_cell.angle_alpha   90.00
_cell.angle_beta   90.00
_cell.angle_gamma   90.00
#
_symmetry.space_group_name_H-M   'P 1'
#
loop_
_entity.id
_entity.type
_entity.pdbx_description
1 polymer ?
#
loop_
_entity_poly.entity_id
_entity_poly.type
_entity_poly.pdbx_seq_one_letter_code
_entity_poly.pdbx_strand_id
1 'polypeptide(L)'
;GPQSSPSHTSRSSIPFAGTILGGFLPGEMVLIQGSVPSGADRFQVDFTCGSSVKPRADVAFHFNPRIKKSCIVCNTLTKECWGREQIHYEMPFRLEVDFELIILILKDQFKVAVNGAHLLEYKHRVELERVDTISISGKVKVQAVGILSPSSSPTSPAGSLTNQDTEMSMRTDSIPFRGQLVNGLSVGRSIIIKGETNQNAESFCVNLRNSFLSDCWGHEETVLASFPFTAGQYFEMIIRCDSQHFRVAMNGQHQLDYKHRMKELSAINQVEVKGDVTLLAVRVL
;
A
#
# COMPACT_ATOMS: atom_id res chain seq x y z
N GLY A 1 6.60 -16.94 -39.11
CA GLY A 1 7.06 -17.07 -37.71
C GLY A 1 5.95 -16.55 -36.82
N PRO A 2 5.57 -17.25 -35.74
CA PRO A 2 4.47 -16.77 -34.93
C PRO A 2 4.95 -15.62 -34.05
N GLN A 3 4.16 -14.54 -34.09
CA GLN A 3 4.30 -13.33 -33.30
C GLN A 3 4.14 -13.68 -31.81
N SER A 4 5.02 -13.12 -30.98
CA SER A 4 4.92 -13.16 -29.53
C SER A 4 3.82 -12.20 -29.06
N SER A 5 2.69 -12.76 -28.65
CA SER A 5 1.66 -12.06 -27.87
C SER A 5 2.19 -11.78 -26.46
N PRO A 6 2.01 -10.58 -25.88
CA PRO A 6 2.30 -10.39 -24.47
C PRO A 6 1.27 -11.14 -23.61
N SER A 7 1.80 -11.78 -22.57
CA SER A 7 1.11 -12.64 -21.61
C SER A 7 -0.08 -11.98 -20.93
N HIS A 8 -1.17 -12.75 -20.84
CA HIS A 8 -2.43 -12.47 -20.15
C HIS A 8 -2.29 -11.75 -18.80
N THR A 9 -2.88 -10.56 -18.68
CA THR A 9 -3.22 -9.94 -17.40
C THR A 9 -4.53 -10.52 -16.87
N SER A 10 -4.55 -10.95 -15.61
CA SER A 10 -5.71 -11.58 -14.99
C SER A 10 -6.85 -10.57 -14.84
N ARG A 11 -8.04 -10.94 -15.32
CA ARG A 11 -9.27 -10.17 -15.11
C ARG A 11 -9.61 -10.18 -13.63
N SER A 12 -9.47 -9.04 -12.96
CA SER A 12 -9.79 -8.93 -11.53
C SER A 12 -11.31 -8.97 -11.32
N SER A 13 -11.78 -9.79 -10.37
CA SER A 13 -13.19 -9.82 -9.97
C SER A 13 -13.53 -8.57 -9.15
N ILE A 14 -14.77 -8.08 -9.29
CA ILE A 14 -15.31 -6.94 -8.54
C ILE A 14 -16.30 -7.47 -7.49
N PRO A 15 -16.25 -7.03 -6.22
CA PRO A 15 -15.38 -5.98 -5.66
C PRO A 15 -13.90 -6.38 -5.64
N PHE A 16 -13.04 -5.43 -6.02
CA PHE A 16 -11.59 -5.56 -5.88
C PHE A 16 -11.17 -4.90 -4.57
N ALA A 17 -10.29 -5.56 -3.83
CA ALA A 17 -9.60 -4.99 -2.69
C ALA A 17 -8.12 -5.39 -2.81
N GLY A 18 -7.24 -4.40 -2.87
CA GLY A 18 -5.80 -4.58 -2.92
C GLY A 18 -5.15 -3.87 -1.74
N THR A 19 -4.23 -4.55 -1.06
CA THR A 19 -3.46 -3.91 0.01
C THR A 19 -2.34 -3.06 -0.62
N ILE A 20 -2.26 -1.80 -0.21
CA ILE A 20 -1.16 -0.89 -0.51
C ILE A 20 -0.11 -1.11 0.57
N LEU A 21 0.76 -2.09 0.32
CA LEU A 21 1.75 -2.48 1.30
C LEU A 21 2.77 -1.36 1.53
N GLY A 22 2.92 -0.91 2.77
CA GLY A 22 3.79 0.22 3.13
C GLY A 22 3.06 1.56 3.21
N GLY A 23 1.80 1.62 2.77
CA GLY A 23 1.09 2.89 2.56
C GLY A 23 1.53 3.58 1.27
N PHE A 24 0.89 4.69 0.92
CA PHE A 24 1.32 5.49 -0.23
C PHE A 24 2.46 6.42 0.13
N LEU A 25 3.44 6.52 -0.77
CA LEU A 25 4.46 7.57 -0.71
C LEU A 25 4.06 8.78 -1.58
N PRO A 26 4.37 10.01 -1.13
CA PRO A 26 4.22 11.18 -2.00
C PRO A 26 5.01 11.00 -3.31
N GLY A 27 4.35 11.26 -4.43
CA GLY A 27 4.87 11.08 -5.78
C GLY A 27 4.43 9.77 -6.44
N GLU A 28 3.88 8.81 -5.70
CA GLU A 28 3.33 7.59 -6.28
C GLU A 28 2.02 7.87 -7.02
N MET A 29 1.73 7.03 -8.01
CA MET A 29 0.49 7.08 -8.76
C MET A 29 -0.22 5.73 -8.69
N VAL A 30 -1.53 5.77 -8.50
CA VAL A 30 -2.41 4.63 -8.74
C VAL A 30 -2.97 4.74 -10.15
N LEU A 31 -2.70 3.73 -10.96
CA LEU A 31 -3.27 3.54 -12.30
C LEU A 31 -4.40 2.52 -12.22
N ILE A 32 -5.57 2.86 -12.76
CA ILE A 32 -6.70 1.94 -12.93
C ILE A 32 -7.17 2.03 -14.38
N GLN A 33 -7.14 0.90 -15.07
CA GLN A 33 -7.71 0.76 -16.40
C GLN A 33 -8.96 -0.11 -16.34
N GLY A 34 -10.01 0.30 -17.05
CA GLY A 34 -11.28 -0.41 -17.00
C GLY A 34 -12.34 0.20 -17.91
N SER A 35 -13.56 -0.32 -17.82
CA SER A 35 -14.73 0.23 -18.53
C SER A 35 -15.95 0.27 -17.64
N VAL A 36 -16.85 1.20 -17.93
CA VAL A 36 -18.15 1.29 -17.27
C VAL A 36 -19.15 0.43 -18.06
N PRO A 37 -19.72 -0.66 -17.52
CA PRO A 37 -20.67 -1.50 -18.26
C PRO A 37 -21.99 -0.75 -18.55
N SER A 38 -22.72 -1.21 -19.57
CA SER A 38 -24.09 -0.75 -19.84
C SER A 38 -24.99 -0.89 -18.61
N GLY A 39 -25.89 0.09 -18.42
CA GLY A 39 -26.79 0.13 -17.27
C GLY A 39 -26.11 0.47 -15.93
N ALA A 40 -24.85 0.91 -15.94
CA ALA A 40 -24.18 1.40 -14.75
C ALA A 40 -24.82 2.70 -14.23
N ASP A 41 -25.06 2.73 -12.92
CA ASP A 41 -25.54 3.91 -12.20
C ASP A 41 -24.41 4.62 -11.46
N ARG A 42 -23.48 3.85 -10.87
CA ARG A 42 -22.27 4.34 -10.20
C ARG A 42 -21.22 3.26 -10.05
N PHE A 43 -19.98 3.69 -9.84
CA PHE A 43 -18.91 2.89 -9.25
C PHE A 43 -18.11 3.75 -8.27
N GLN A 44 -17.21 3.15 -7.51
CA GLN A 44 -16.34 3.88 -6.60
C GLN A 44 -14.95 3.27 -6.50
N VAL A 45 -13.98 4.15 -6.26
CA VAL A 45 -12.61 3.83 -5.87
C VAL A 45 -12.40 4.46 -4.49
N ASP A 46 -12.11 3.63 -3.51
CA ASP A 46 -11.95 4.02 -2.11
C ASP A 46 -10.50 3.74 -1.68
N PHE A 47 -9.83 4.75 -1.14
CA PHE A 47 -8.59 4.59 -0.38
C PHE A 47 -8.94 4.53 1.11
N THR A 48 -8.70 3.38 1.74
CA THR A 48 -9.16 3.08 3.09
C THR A 48 -8.03 2.85 4.09
N CYS A 49 -8.33 3.09 5.36
CA CYS A 49 -7.44 2.83 6.49
C CYS A 49 -7.79 1.47 7.11
N GLY A 50 -7.32 0.41 6.47
CA GLY A 50 -7.68 -0.98 6.74
C GLY A 50 -8.80 -1.49 5.85
N SER A 51 -9.14 -2.75 6.04
CA SER A 51 -10.19 -3.48 5.31
C SER A 51 -11.33 -3.97 6.23
N SER A 52 -11.38 -3.50 7.48
CA SER A 52 -12.43 -3.87 8.44
C SER A 52 -13.82 -3.54 7.90
N VAL A 53 -14.73 -4.51 7.98
CA VAL A 53 -16.13 -4.32 7.61
C VAL A 53 -17.02 -3.94 8.79
N LYS A 54 -16.57 -4.21 10.02
CA LYS A 54 -17.31 -3.90 11.25
C LYS A 54 -16.35 -3.70 12.45
N PRO A 55 -16.17 -2.47 12.95
CA PRO A 55 -16.66 -1.23 12.34
C PRO A 55 -16.05 -1.04 10.94
N ARG A 56 -16.79 -0.41 10.04
CA ARG A 56 -16.29 -0.11 8.69
C ARG A 56 -15.02 0.74 8.79
N ALA A 57 -14.00 0.34 8.04
CA ALA A 57 -12.76 1.07 7.93
C ALA A 57 -12.99 2.51 7.46
N ASP A 58 -12.19 3.44 7.98
CA ASP A 58 -12.19 4.83 7.53
C ASP A 58 -11.84 4.87 6.03
N VAL A 59 -12.47 5.78 5.29
CA VAL A 59 -12.20 6.03 3.87
C VAL A 59 -11.55 7.39 3.77
N ALA A 60 -10.24 7.43 3.54
CA ALA A 60 -9.48 8.68 3.41
C ALA A 60 -9.92 9.46 2.15
N PHE A 61 -10.11 8.74 1.05
CA PHE A 61 -10.59 9.29 -0.22
C PHE A 61 -11.60 8.35 -0.87
N HIS A 62 -12.85 8.80 -0.94
CA HIS A 62 -13.94 8.15 -1.67
C HIS A 62 -14.13 8.87 -3.00
N PHE A 63 -13.78 8.24 -4.12
CA PHE A 63 -14.02 8.76 -5.46
C PHE A 63 -15.20 8.01 -6.08
N ASN A 64 -16.34 8.69 -6.25
CA ASN A 64 -17.59 8.05 -6.67
C ASN A 64 -18.23 8.72 -7.89
N PRO A 65 -17.87 8.29 -9.11
CA PRO A 65 -18.61 8.63 -10.32
C PRO A 65 -20.05 8.07 -10.27
N ARG A 66 -21.03 8.97 -10.40
CA ARG A 66 -22.47 8.68 -10.45
C ARG A 66 -22.99 8.99 -11.85
N ILE A 67 -22.95 7.99 -12.73
CA ILE A 67 -23.21 8.10 -14.17
C ILE A 67 -24.60 8.70 -14.45
N LYS A 68 -25.65 8.18 -13.79
CA LYS A 68 -27.02 8.67 -13.98
C LYS A 68 -27.22 10.13 -13.54
N LYS A 69 -26.44 10.60 -12.57
CA LYS A 69 -26.53 11.97 -12.05
C LYS A 69 -25.54 12.92 -12.73
N SER A 70 -24.71 12.41 -13.66
CA SER A 70 -23.63 13.14 -14.31
C SER A 70 -22.76 13.94 -13.34
N CYS A 71 -22.39 13.33 -12.21
CA CYS A 71 -21.46 13.93 -11.26
C CYS A 71 -20.50 12.92 -10.65
N ILE A 72 -19.40 13.42 -10.10
CA ILE A 72 -18.44 12.68 -9.30
C ILE A 72 -18.51 13.25 -7.90
N VAL A 73 -18.72 12.37 -6.92
CA VAL A 73 -18.71 12.74 -5.50
C VAL A 73 -17.42 12.29 -4.87
N CYS A 74 -16.73 13.23 -4.24
CA CYS A 74 -15.55 12.99 -3.43
C CYS A 74 -15.85 13.22 -1.94
N ASN A 75 -15.49 12.30 -1.06
CA ASN A 75 -15.69 12.46 0.37
C ASN A 75 -14.69 11.64 1.21
N THR A 76 -14.76 11.80 2.53
CA THR A 76 -14.02 11.03 3.53
C THR A 76 -15.02 10.45 4.52
N LEU A 77 -14.82 9.19 4.90
CA LEU A 77 -15.56 8.51 5.97
C LEU A 77 -14.63 8.37 7.17
N THR A 78 -15.03 8.87 8.33
CA THR A 78 -14.31 8.66 9.60
C THR A 78 -15.27 8.16 10.65
N LYS A 79 -14.94 7.08 11.37
CA LYS A 79 -15.81 6.48 12.40
C LYS A 79 -17.23 6.23 11.88
N GLU A 80 -17.31 5.62 10.69
CA GLU A 80 -18.55 5.30 9.99
C GLU A 80 -19.45 6.52 9.64
N CYS A 81 -18.92 7.74 9.76
CA CYS A 81 -19.63 8.98 9.46
C CYS A 81 -19.01 9.69 8.25
N TRP A 82 -19.82 10.01 7.25
CA TRP A 82 -19.38 10.76 6.07
C TRP A 82 -19.19 12.24 6.40
N GLY A 83 -18.11 12.84 5.89
CA GLY A 83 -17.87 14.27 5.97
C GLY A 83 -18.63 15.08 4.92
N ARG A 84 -18.17 16.31 4.67
CA ARG A 84 -18.72 17.21 3.65
C ARG A 84 -18.37 16.72 2.23
N GLU A 85 -19.39 16.46 1.40
CA GLU A 85 -19.20 16.09 -0.01
C GLU A 85 -18.52 17.24 -0.81
N GLN A 86 -17.63 16.87 -1.72
CA GLN A 86 -17.16 17.70 -2.84
C GLN A 86 -17.74 17.09 -4.12
N ILE A 87 -18.46 17.88 -4.92
CA ILE A 87 -19.18 17.39 -6.10
C ILE A 87 -18.61 18.07 -7.33
N HIS A 88 -18.20 17.25 -8.30
CA HIS A 88 -17.68 17.69 -9.60
C HIS A 88 -18.67 17.26 -10.69
N TYR A 89 -18.97 18.16 -11.63
CA TYR A 89 -19.96 17.92 -12.69
C TYR A 89 -19.33 17.58 -14.04
N GLU A 90 -18.01 17.70 -14.17
CA GLU A 90 -17.27 17.16 -15.30
C GLU A 90 -17.29 15.63 -15.23
N MET A 91 -17.84 15.00 -16.27
CA MET A 91 -18.03 13.54 -16.33
C MET A 91 -17.22 12.95 -17.49
N PRO A 92 -15.97 12.50 -17.25
CA PRO A 92 -15.14 11.90 -18.29
C PRO A 92 -15.48 10.42 -18.54
N PHE A 93 -16.25 9.76 -17.66
CA PHE A 93 -16.62 8.36 -17.79
C PHE A 93 -17.86 8.18 -18.66
N ARG A 94 -17.76 7.32 -19.67
CA ARG A 94 -18.88 6.98 -20.57
C ARG A 94 -19.19 5.48 -20.48
N LEU A 95 -20.46 5.14 -20.67
CA LEU A 95 -20.91 3.75 -20.73
C LEU A 95 -20.24 3.05 -21.92
N GLU A 96 -19.77 1.83 -21.67
CA GLU A 96 -19.15 0.92 -22.65
C GLU A 96 -17.88 1.46 -23.32
N VAL A 97 -17.28 2.49 -22.74
CA VAL A 97 -16.00 3.05 -23.16
C VAL A 97 -14.96 2.75 -22.10
N ASP A 98 -13.77 2.34 -22.54
CA ASP A 98 -12.63 2.15 -21.66
C ASP A 98 -12.10 3.50 -21.15
N PHE A 99 -11.59 3.50 -19.93
CA PHE A 99 -10.99 4.65 -19.28
C PHE A 99 -9.64 4.28 -18.68
N GLU A 100 -8.78 5.29 -18.59
CA GLU A 100 -7.59 5.29 -17.76
C GLU A 100 -7.77 6.32 -16.65
N LEU A 101 -7.75 5.86 -15.41
CA LEU A 101 -7.82 6.69 -14.21
C LEU A 101 -6.45 6.68 -13.53
N ILE A 102 -5.89 7.87 -13.34
CA ILE A 102 -4.64 8.08 -12.61
C ILE A 102 -4.93 8.93 -11.39
N ILE A 103 -4.53 8.44 -10.21
CA ILE A 103 -4.57 9.18 -8.96
C ILE A 103 -3.14 9.36 -8.49
N LEU A 104 -2.62 10.59 -8.58
CA LEU A 104 -1.33 10.99 -8.04
C LEU A 104 -1.47 11.33 -6.56
N ILE A 105 -0.65 10.69 -5.73
CA ILE A 105 -0.58 10.93 -4.31
C ILE A 105 0.47 11.99 -4.04
N LEU A 106 0.09 13.10 -3.42
CA LEU A 106 1.01 14.14 -2.94
C LEU A 106 0.97 14.20 -1.42
N LYS A 107 1.88 14.97 -0.83
CA LYS A 107 1.99 15.14 0.63
C LYS A 107 0.73 15.73 1.26
N ASP A 108 0.00 16.57 0.53
CA ASP A 108 -1.14 17.36 1.03
C ASP A 108 -2.47 17.06 0.33
N GLN A 109 -2.45 16.32 -0.79
CA GLN A 109 -3.65 16.03 -1.58
C GLN A 109 -3.51 14.85 -2.53
N PHE A 110 -4.64 14.38 -3.03
CA PHE A 110 -4.74 13.53 -4.23
C PHE A 110 -5.00 14.41 -5.45
N LYS A 111 -4.32 14.15 -6.58
CA LYS A 111 -4.68 14.72 -7.89
C LYS A 111 -5.20 13.61 -8.79
N VAL A 112 -6.32 13.85 -9.45
CA VAL A 112 -6.99 12.86 -10.29
C VAL A 112 -6.94 13.32 -11.75
N ALA A 113 -6.56 12.41 -12.63
CA ALA A 113 -6.63 12.56 -14.07
C ALA A 113 -7.37 11.38 -14.69
N VAL A 114 -8.14 11.64 -15.75
CA VAL A 114 -8.83 10.62 -16.53
C VAL A 114 -8.51 10.82 -18.00
N ASN A 115 -8.07 9.76 -18.67
CA ASN A 115 -7.72 9.77 -20.10
C ASN A 115 -6.73 10.89 -20.47
N GLY A 116 -5.69 11.08 -19.64
CA GLY A 116 -4.65 12.10 -19.82
C GLY A 116 -5.05 13.54 -19.46
N ALA A 117 -6.31 13.79 -19.10
CA ALA A 117 -6.79 15.11 -18.70
C ALA A 117 -6.91 15.22 -17.18
N HIS A 118 -6.43 16.33 -16.61
CA HIS A 118 -6.66 16.65 -15.20
C HIS A 118 -8.15 16.84 -14.93
N LEU A 119 -8.65 16.28 -13.82
CA LEU A 119 -10.06 16.30 -13.47
C LEU A 119 -10.35 17.01 -12.15
N LEU A 120 -9.65 16.64 -11.07
CA LEU A 120 -9.88 17.22 -9.76
C LEU A 120 -8.68 17.07 -8.82
N GLU A 121 -8.73 17.82 -7.72
CA GLU A 121 -7.81 17.73 -6.59
C GLU A 121 -8.59 17.54 -5.29
N TYR A 122 -8.11 16.67 -4.40
CA TYR A 122 -8.76 16.37 -3.13
C TYR A 122 -7.76 16.43 -1.98
N LYS A 123 -7.87 17.46 -1.14
CA LYS A 123 -7.00 17.63 0.04
C LYS A 123 -7.20 16.51 1.05
N HIS A 124 -6.09 16.04 1.63
CA HIS A 124 -6.13 15.01 2.67
C HIS A 124 -6.95 15.50 3.87
N ARG A 125 -7.94 14.71 4.28
CA ARG A 125 -8.72 14.93 5.53
C ARG A 125 -8.37 13.92 6.62
N VAL A 126 -7.59 12.92 6.25
CA VAL A 126 -7.02 11.87 7.10
C VAL A 126 -5.54 11.79 6.72
N GLU A 127 -4.68 11.52 7.69
CA GLU A 127 -3.25 11.27 7.51
C GLU A 127 -3.01 10.21 6.43
N LEU A 128 -2.18 10.53 5.45
CA LEU A 128 -1.93 9.68 4.28
C LEU A 128 -1.35 8.32 4.71
N GLU A 129 -0.52 8.33 5.75
CA GLU A 129 0.17 7.18 6.34
C GLU A 129 -0.83 6.11 6.84
N ARG A 130 -2.07 6.51 7.16
CA ARG A 130 -3.12 5.60 7.59
C ARG A 130 -3.72 4.81 6.44
N VAL A 131 -3.55 5.24 5.20
CA VAL A 131 -4.09 4.57 4.02
C VAL A 131 -3.26 3.32 3.72
N ASP A 132 -3.93 2.19 3.55
CA ASP A 132 -3.27 0.89 3.38
C ASP A 132 -4.00 -0.05 2.42
N THR A 133 -5.17 0.35 1.93
CA THR A 133 -6.04 -0.49 1.13
C THR A 133 -6.71 0.35 0.05
N ILE A 134 -6.71 -0.16 -1.17
CA ILE A 134 -7.54 0.32 -2.26
C ILE A 134 -8.71 -0.63 -2.44
N SER A 135 -9.93 -0.11 -2.50
CA SER A 135 -11.12 -0.87 -2.82
C SER A 135 -11.81 -0.28 -4.06
N ILE A 136 -12.21 -1.15 -5.00
CA ILE A 136 -12.98 -0.77 -6.18
C ILE A 136 -14.27 -1.58 -6.19
N SER A 137 -15.41 -0.89 -6.21
CA SER A 137 -16.72 -1.52 -6.12
C SER A 137 -17.80 -0.77 -6.93
N GLY A 138 -18.98 -1.37 -7.02
CA GLY A 138 -20.06 -0.89 -7.88
C GLY A 138 -19.95 -1.42 -9.31
N LYS A 139 -20.64 -0.78 -10.26
CA LYS A 139 -20.73 -1.25 -11.64
C LYS A 139 -19.57 -0.70 -12.48
N VAL A 140 -18.46 -1.41 -12.46
CA VAL A 140 -17.25 -1.14 -13.24
C VAL A 140 -16.57 -2.47 -13.60
N LYS A 141 -15.92 -2.54 -14.76
CA LYS A 141 -15.03 -3.64 -15.13
C LYS A 141 -13.60 -3.15 -14.97
N VAL A 142 -12.79 -3.83 -14.17
CA VAL A 142 -11.38 -3.49 -13.98
C VAL A 142 -10.52 -4.45 -14.80
N GLN A 143 -9.66 -3.87 -15.64
CA GLN A 143 -8.71 -4.59 -16.50
C GLN A 143 -7.32 -4.62 -15.85
N ALA A 144 -6.91 -3.52 -15.24
CA ALA A 144 -5.63 -3.41 -14.54
C ALA A 144 -5.70 -2.44 -13.37
N VAL A 145 -4.95 -2.73 -12.32
CA VAL A 145 -4.62 -1.81 -11.22
C VAL A 145 -3.10 -1.88 -11.03
N GLY A 146 -2.45 -0.72 -11.02
CA GLY A 146 -1.01 -0.62 -10.81
C GLY A 146 -0.65 0.52 -9.87
N ILE A 147 0.41 0.34 -9.10
CA ILE A 147 1.05 1.41 -8.33
C ILE A 147 2.36 1.73 -9.03
N LEU A 148 2.53 2.98 -9.45
CA LEU A 148 3.71 3.46 -10.15
C LEU A 148 4.49 4.35 -9.18
N SER A 149 5.68 3.91 -8.79
CA SER A 149 6.61 4.77 -8.06
C SER A 149 7.28 5.75 -9.04
N PRO A 150 7.63 6.97 -8.59
CA PRO A 150 8.35 7.91 -9.43
C PRO A 150 9.67 7.27 -9.88
N SER A 151 9.89 7.18 -11.20
CA SER A 151 11.13 6.63 -11.73
C SER A 151 12.30 7.50 -11.28
N SER A 152 13.25 6.92 -10.55
CA SER A 152 14.57 7.52 -10.36
C SER A 152 15.32 7.48 -11.69
N SER A 153 15.03 8.42 -12.59
CA SER A 153 15.88 8.62 -13.75
C SER A 153 17.19 9.29 -13.31
N PRO A 154 18.36 8.84 -13.81
CA PRO A 154 19.65 9.42 -13.47
C PRO A 154 19.90 10.72 -14.25
N THR A 155 20.85 11.52 -13.73
CA THR A 155 21.54 12.71 -14.26
C THR A 155 21.01 14.12 -13.92
N SER A 156 21.84 14.80 -13.09
CA SER A 156 21.86 16.17 -12.52
C SER A 156 22.16 17.28 -13.58
N PRO A 157 22.30 18.61 -13.28
CA PRO A 157 22.62 19.23 -11.98
C PRO A 157 22.00 20.59 -11.58
N ALA A 158 22.31 20.92 -10.32
CA ALA A 158 22.43 22.24 -9.69
C ALA A 158 21.15 22.94 -9.17
N GLY A 159 21.08 23.00 -7.83
CA GLY A 159 20.64 24.20 -7.11
C GLY A 159 19.19 24.23 -6.64
N SER A 160 18.91 23.64 -5.47
CA SER A 160 18.38 24.39 -4.31
C SER A 160 18.14 23.43 -3.15
N LEU A 161 18.83 23.69 -2.03
CA LEU A 161 18.46 23.22 -0.69
C LEU A 161 17.05 23.80 -0.41
N THR A 162 16.06 23.10 0.15
CA THR A 162 16.04 22.35 1.41
C THR A 162 14.87 21.35 1.38
N ASN A 163 15.12 20.05 1.62
CA ASN A 163 14.10 19.07 2.00
C ASN A 163 14.76 18.04 2.93
N GLN A 164 14.22 17.86 4.15
CA GLN A 164 14.52 16.72 5.01
C GLN A 164 13.25 15.87 5.15
N ASP A 165 12.93 15.11 4.11
CA ASP A 165 12.18 13.87 4.27
C ASP A 165 13.25 12.76 4.17
N THR A 166 13.66 12.20 5.32
CA THR A 166 14.78 11.26 5.40
C THR A 166 14.35 9.87 4.93
N GLU A 167 14.43 9.61 3.63
CA GLU A 167 14.41 8.26 3.07
C GLU A 167 15.67 7.51 3.55
N MET A 168 15.56 6.79 4.65
CA MET A 168 16.70 6.10 5.26
C MET A 168 16.88 4.72 4.62
N SER A 169 17.60 4.68 3.49
CA SER A 169 18.07 3.43 2.90
C SER A 169 19.21 2.87 3.75
N MET A 170 18.97 1.75 4.44
CA MET A 170 19.97 1.11 5.29
C MET A 170 20.92 0.26 4.43
N ARG A 171 22.23 0.31 4.70
CA ARG A 171 23.21 -0.53 4.00
C ARG A 171 22.93 -2.01 4.31
N THR A 172 22.64 -2.82 3.30
CA THR A 172 22.20 -4.22 3.43
C THR A 172 23.34 -5.23 3.23
N ASP A 173 24.59 -4.78 3.25
CA ASP A 173 25.71 -5.53 2.66
C ASP A 173 26.16 -6.79 3.43
N SER A 174 25.55 -7.12 4.59
CA SER A 174 25.84 -8.38 5.30
C SER A 174 24.75 -8.82 6.27
N ILE A 175 24.48 -10.14 6.29
CA ILE A 175 23.69 -10.83 7.32
C ILE A 175 24.63 -11.34 8.44
N PRO A 176 24.30 -11.18 9.74
CA PRO A 176 23.07 -10.60 10.28
C PRO A 176 23.02 -9.08 10.12
N PHE A 177 21.91 -8.59 9.58
CA PHE A 177 21.66 -7.18 9.42
C PHE A 177 21.06 -6.60 10.70
N ARG A 178 21.48 -5.38 11.06
CA ARG A 178 20.91 -4.60 12.15
C ARG A 178 20.65 -3.18 11.68
N GLY A 179 19.40 -2.76 11.73
CA GLY A 179 18.94 -1.42 11.35
C GLY A 179 18.37 -0.66 12.54
N GLN A 180 18.76 0.60 12.72
CA GLN A 180 18.21 1.47 13.75
C GLN A 180 16.98 2.22 13.23
N LEU A 181 15.87 2.11 13.95
CA LEU A 181 14.64 2.87 13.69
C LEU A 181 14.69 4.15 14.52
N VAL A 182 15.11 5.25 13.92
CA VAL A 182 15.12 6.57 14.57
C VAL A 182 13.69 6.88 15.06
N ASN A 183 13.55 7.21 16.34
CA ASN A 183 12.28 7.40 17.09
C ASN A 183 11.41 6.16 17.33
N GLY A 184 11.90 4.96 16.98
CA GLY A 184 11.15 3.72 17.14
C GLY A 184 9.94 3.59 16.22
N LEU A 185 9.10 2.58 16.45
CA LEU A 185 7.88 2.39 15.67
C LEU A 185 6.74 3.28 16.18
N SER A 186 5.83 3.61 15.27
CA SER A 186 4.59 4.33 15.55
C SER A 186 3.48 3.79 14.66
N VAL A 187 2.24 4.04 15.05
CA VAL A 187 1.08 3.67 14.23
C VAL A 187 1.20 4.31 12.85
N GLY A 188 0.93 3.53 11.80
CA GLY A 188 1.07 3.92 10.39
C GLY A 188 2.45 3.60 9.80
N ARG A 189 3.49 3.45 10.64
CA ARG A 189 4.85 3.18 10.17
C ARG A 189 4.99 1.76 9.62
N SER A 190 5.74 1.60 8.54
CA SER A 190 5.99 0.31 7.89
C SER A 190 7.48 0.02 7.76
N ILE A 191 7.85 -1.25 7.96
CA ILE A 191 9.18 -1.76 7.61
C ILE A 191 9.02 -2.65 6.38
N ILE A 192 9.77 -2.33 5.33
CA ILE A 192 9.81 -3.10 4.08
C ILE A 192 11.16 -3.79 3.99
N ILE A 193 11.14 -5.11 3.78
CA ILE A 193 12.33 -5.95 3.63
C ILE A 193 12.22 -6.67 2.30
N LYS A 194 13.13 -6.37 1.38
CA LYS A 194 13.27 -7.06 0.10
C LYS A 194 14.51 -7.94 0.17
N GLY A 195 14.38 -9.18 -0.29
CA GLY A 195 15.46 -10.14 -0.26
C GLY A 195 15.22 -11.32 -1.18
N GLU A 196 16.18 -12.23 -1.21
CA GLU A 196 16.08 -13.53 -1.83
C GLU A 196 16.44 -14.58 -0.79
N THR A 197 15.61 -15.60 -0.62
CA THR A 197 15.97 -16.75 0.21
C THR A 197 17.13 -17.50 -0.45
N ASN A 198 18.09 -18.01 0.33
CA ASN A 198 19.17 -18.81 -0.24
C ASN A 198 18.63 -20.11 -0.86
N GLN A 199 19.32 -20.67 -1.86
CA GLN A 199 18.88 -21.90 -2.56
C GLN A 199 18.69 -23.11 -1.63
N ASN A 200 19.47 -23.17 -0.54
CA ASN A 200 19.41 -24.23 0.48
C ASN A 200 18.95 -23.68 1.83
N ALA A 201 18.07 -22.66 1.82
CA ALA A 201 17.62 -22.03 3.05
C ALA A 201 16.86 -23.00 3.95
N GLU A 202 17.33 -23.15 5.19
CA GLU A 202 16.63 -23.88 6.25
C GLU A 202 15.73 -22.91 7.01
N SER A 203 16.25 -21.74 7.39
CA SER A 203 15.46 -20.71 8.06
C SER A 203 16.11 -19.33 8.00
N PHE A 204 15.29 -18.30 8.12
CA PHE A 204 15.75 -16.94 8.41
C PHE A 204 14.76 -16.29 9.36
N CYS A 205 15.18 -15.24 10.06
CA CYS A 205 14.31 -14.50 10.98
C CYS A 205 14.41 -13.00 10.75
N VAL A 206 13.27 -12.34 10.92
CA VAL A 206 13.15 -10.88 11.05
C VAL A 206 12.66 -10.61 12.45
N ASN A 207 13.49 -9.93 13.24
CA ASN A 207 13.20 -9.60 14.62
C ASN A 207 13.02 -8.08 14.75
N LEU A 208 11.87 -7.68 15.28
CA LEU A 208 11.69 -6.36 15.85
C LEU A 208 12.08 -6.47 17.31
N ARG A 209 13.24 -5.90 17.67
CA ARG A 209 13.76 -6.04 19.04
C ARG A 209 12.84 -5.32 20.02
N ASN A 210 12.80 -5.88 21.24
CA ASN A 210 11.97 -5.52 22.40
C ASN A 210 10.64 -6.33 22.56
N SER A 211 10.39 -7.34 21.72
CA SER A 211 9.37 -8.39 21.98
C SER A 211 9.86 -9.53 22.90
N PHE A 212 11.15 -9.57 23.20
CA PHE A 212 11.73 -10.42 24.24
C PHE A 212 11.52 -9.71 25.59
N LEU A 213 10.38 -9.98 26.20
CA LEU A 213 9.95 -9.34 27.44
C LEU A 213 10.43 -10.18 28.63
N SER A 214 11.15 -9.54 29.57
CA SER A 214 11.55 -10.15 30.85
C SER A 214 12.35 -11.45 30.71
N ASP A 215 13.32 -11.48 29.79
CA ASP A 215 14.20 -12.63 29.52
C ASP A 215 13.52 -13.94 29.07
N CYS A 216 12.27 -13.87 28.60
CA CYS A 216 11.51 -15.03 28.14
C CYS A 216 10.84 -14.79 26.78
N TRP A 217 10.77 -15.84 25.98
CA TRP A 217 9.89 -15.87 24.82
C TRP A 217 8.44 -16.04 25.27
N GLY A 218 7.54 -15.21 24.74
CA GLY A 218 6.10 -15.43 24.90
C GLY A 218 5.61 -16.60 24.04
N HIS A 219 4.30 -16.85 24.06
CA HIS A 219 3.69 -17.90 23.24
C HIS A 219 3.97 -17.70 21.75
N GLU A 220 4.25 -18.77 21.01
CA GLU A 220 4.47 -18.72 19.57
C GLU A 220 3.13 -18.63 18.82
N GLU A 221 3.09 -17.87 17.72
CA GLU A 221 1.92 -17.78 16.83
C GLU A 221 2.32 -18.35 15.46
N THR A 222 1.93 -19.58 15.15
CA THR A 222 2.39 -20.34 13.96
C THR A 222 1.33 -20.51 12.89
N VAL A 223 0.11 -20.02 13.13
CA VAL A 223 -1.02 -20.22 12.22
C VAL A 223 -0.90 -19.26 11.03
N LEU A 224 -0.71 -19.83 9.84
CA LEU A 224 -0.73 -19.14 8.56
C LEU A 224 -1.73 -19.80 7.62
N ALA A 225 -2.31 -19.03 6.70
CA ALA A 225 -3.16 -19.60 5.65
C ALA A 225 -2.35 -20.44 4.64
N SER A 226 -1.14 -19.99 4.31
CA SER A 226 -0.16 -20.72 3.50
C SER A 226 1.25 -20.24 3.84
N PHE A 227 2.25 -21.10 3.63
CA PHE A 227 3.64 -20.72 3.84
C PHE A 227 4.13 -19.85 2.67
N PRO A 228 4.62 -18.62 2.91
CA PRO A 228 4.83 -17.63 1.84
C PRO A 228 6.24 -17.63 1.23
N PHE A 229 7.11 -18.55 1.63
CA PHE A 229 8.50 -18.62 1.16
C PHE A 229 8.78 -19.88 0.37
N THR A 230 9.70 -19.75 -0.58
CA THR A 230 10.31 -20.85 -1.34
C THR A 230 11.80 -20.56 -1.42
N ALA A 231 12.66 -21.58 -1.32
CA ALA A 231 14.11 -21.40 -1.39
C ALA A 231 14.56 -20.88 -2.77
N GLY A 232 15.55 -19.99 -2.80
CA GLY A 232 16.03 -19.37 -4.03
C GLY A 232 15.02 -18.42 -4.70
N GLN A 233 14.06 -17.88 -3.95
CA GLN A 233 13.04 -16.98 -4.48
C GLN A 233 13.08 -15.61 -3.83
N TYR A 234 12.83 -14.61 -4.66
CA TYR A 234 12.63 -13.25 -4.23
C TYR A 234 11.42 -13.13 -3.31
N PHE A 235 11.54 -12.26 -2.31
CA PHE A 235 10.41 -11.84 -1.52
C PHE A 235 10.46 -10.35 -1.20
N GLU A 236 9.28 -9.79 -0.99
CA GLU A 236 9.03 -8.51 -0.35
C GLU A 236 8.15 -8.75 0.87
N MET A 237 8.72 -8.53 2.06
CA MET A 237 8.03 -8.58 3.33
C MET A 237 7.71 -7.16 3.79
N ILE A 238 6.49 -6.95 4.25
CA ILE A 238 6.05 -5.66 4.79
C ILE A 238 5.45 -5.89 6.16
N ILE A 239 6.03 -5.24 7.17
CA ILE A 239 5.58 -5.23 8.55
C ILE A 239 5.03 -3.84 8.85
N ARG A 240 3.70 -3.72 8.88
CA ARG A 240 2.99 -2.47 9.18
C ARG A 240 2.61 -2.41 10.64
N CYS A 241 2.90 -1.30 11.30
CA CYS A 241 2.51 -1.05 12.68
C CYS A 241 1.14 -0.35 12.73
N ASP A 242 0.10 -1.05 13.17
CA ASP A 242 -1.21 -0.46 13.44
C ASP A 242 -1.37 -0.11 14.93
N SER A 243 -2.54 0.38 15.34
CA SER A 243 -2.81 0.76 16.74
C SER A 243 -2.92 -0.43 17.70
N GLN A 244 -3.26 -1.62 17.22
CA GLN A 244 -3.49 -2.81 18.06
C GLN A 244 -2.57 -4.00 17.75
N HIS A 245 -2.04 -4.06 16.53
CA HIS A 245 -1.28 -5.19 16.02
C HIS A 245 -0.28 -4.76 14.94
N PHE A 246 0.67 -5.64 14.63
CA PHE A 246 1.41 -5.59 13.37
C PHE A 246 0.64 -6.36 12.30
N ARG A 247 0.58 -5.82 11.09
CA ARG A 247 0.14 -6.60 9.92
C ARG A 247 1.37 -6.99 9.13
N VAL A 248 1.49 -8.28 8.80
CA VAL A 248 2.58 -8.78 7.96
C VAL A 248 2.00 -9.23 6.63
N ALA A 249 2.63 -8.76 5.55
CA ALA A 249 2.31 -9.16 4.19
C ALA A 249 3.57 -9.62 3.46
N MET A 250 3.37 -10.53 2.53
CA MET A 250 4.40 -11.11 1.68
C MET A 250 3.96 -10.98 0.22
N ASN A 251 4.79 -10.35 -0.62
CA ASN A 251 4.56 -10.22 -2.07
C ASN A 251 3.16 -9.71 -2.43
N GLY A 252 2.69 -8.64 -1.77
CA GLY A 252 1.36 -8.07 -2.01
C GLY A 252 0.21 -8.73 -1.24
N GLN A 253 0.45 -9.89 -0.61
CA GLN A 253 -0.59 -10.68 0.05
C GLN A 253 -0.45 -10.63 1.57
N HIS A 254 -1.54 -10.29 2.26
CA HIS A 254 -1.60 -10.36 3.72
C HIS A 254 -1.39 -11.80 4.21
N GLN A 255 -0.62 -11.96 5.28
CA GLN A 255 -0.30 -13.28 5.85
C GLN A 255 -0.82 -13.45 7.27
N LEU A 256 -0.55 -12.47 8.14
CA LEU A 256 -0.95 -12.54 9.55
C LEU A 256 -1.07 -11.16 10.18
N ASP A 257 -1.85 -11.11 11.25
CA ASP A 257 -1.91 -10.03 12.21
C ASP A 257 -1.27 -10.49 13.53
N TYR A 258 -0.28 -9.77 14.04
CA TYR A 258 0.40 -10.06 15.31
C TYR A 258 0.03 -9.01 16.35
N LYS A 259 -0.72 -9.38 17.38
CA LYS A 259 -1.18 -8.43 18.40
C LYS A 259 -0.01 -7.83 19.18
N HIS A 260 -0.06 -6.52 19.42
CA HIS A 260 0.99 -5.82 20.16
C HIS A 260 1.12 -6.36 21.57
N ARG A 261 2.26 -7.01 21.86
CA ARG A 261 2.65 -7.42 23.21
C ARG A 261 3.40 -6.31 23.93
N MET A 262 4.35 -5.67 23.26
CA MET A 262 4.93 -4.40 23.69
C MET A 262 4.00 -3.25 23.30
N LYS A 263 3.54 -2.48 24.30
CA LYS A 263 2.62 -1.35 24.08
C LYS A 263 3.33 -0.04 23.76
N GLU A 264 4.57 0.12 24.24
CA GLU A 264 5.41 1.27 23.94
C GLU A 264 6.08 1.07 22.57
N LEU A 265 5.38 1.40 21.49
CA LEU A 265 5.85 1.17 20.12
C LEU A 265 7.18 1.92 19.82
N SER A 266 7.37 3.09 20.42
CA SER A 266 8.61 3.88 20.32
C SER A 266 9.83 3.18 20.92
N ALA A 267 9.63 2.22 21.84
CA ALA A 267 10.71 1.40 22.38
C ALA A 267 11.16 0.30 21.41
N ILE A 268 10.39 0.01 20.36
CA ILE A 268 10.78 -0.89 19.27
C ILE A 268 11.60 -0.06 18.28
N ASN A 269 12.90 0.03 18.53
CA ASN A 269 13.80 0.95 17.82
C ASN A 269 14.87 0.26 16.97
N GLN A 270 14.79 -1.06 16.81
CA GLN A 270 15.76 -1.82 16.03
C GLN A 270 15.08 -2.96 15.28
N VAL A 271 15.44 -3.11 14.00
CA VAL A 271 15.13 -4.27 13.17
C VAL A 271 16.39 -5.10 12.98
N GLU A 272 16.27 -6.41 13.09
CA GLU A 272 17.37 -7.35 12.92
C GLU A 272 16.94 -8.48 11.96
N VAL A 273 17.76 -8.77 10.95
CA VAL A 273 17.51 -9.88 10.01
C VAL A 273 18.67 -10.86 10.08
N LYS A 274 18.40 -12.16 10.23
CA LYS A 274 19.42 -13.22 10.30
C LYS A 274 19.01 -14.45 9.50
N GLY A 275 19.97 -15.33 9.23
CA GLY A 275 19.75 -16.66 8.66
C GLY A 275 19.91 -16.67 7.15
N ASP A 276 19.24 -17.60 6.48
CA ASP A 276 19.54 -18.00 5.10
C ASP A 276 18.86 -17.10 4.04
N VAL A 277 19.25 -15.82 4.04
CA VAL A 277 18.70 -14.80 3.16
C VAL A 277 19.78 -13.88 2.63
N THR A 278 19.63 -13.43 1.39
CA THR A 278 20.36 -12.30 0.82
C THR A 278 19.46 -11.07 0.86
N LEU A 279 19.86 -10.00 1.55
CA LEU A 279 19.09 -8.77 1.62
C LEU A 279 19.38 -7.87 0.42
N LEU A 280 18.31 -7.42 -0.21
CA LEU A 280 18.36 -6.46 -1.32
C LEU A 280 18.04 -5.04 -0.85
N ALA A 281 17.11 -4.89 0.09
CA ALA A 281 16.79 -3.60 0.69
C ALA A 281 16.08 -3.76 2.03
N VAL A 282 16.36 -2.85 2.97
CA VAL A 282 15.52 -2.60 4.14
C VAL A 282 15.17 -1.11 4.16
N ARG A 283 13.87 -0.82 4.17
CA ARG A 283 13.31 0.53 4.19
C ARG A 283 12.35 0.68 5.35
N VAL A 284 12.28 1.89 5.88
CA VAL A 284 11.32 2.26 6.90
C VAL A 284 10.56 3.46 6.39
N LEU A 285 9.24 3.33 6.28
CA LEU A 285 8.32 4.35 5.82
C LEU A 285 7.47 4.83 7.00
#